data_AF-A0A0D0Q378-F1
#
_entry.id   AF-A0A0D0Q378-F1
#
_cell.length_a   1.000
_cell.length_b   1.000
_cell.length_c   1.000
_cell.angle_alpha   90.00
_cell.angle_beta   90.00
_cell.angle_gamma   90.00
#
_symmetry.space_group_name_H-M   'P 1'
#
loop_
_entity.id
_entity.type
_entity.pdbx_description
1 polymer ?
#
loop_
_entity_poly.entity_id
_entity_poly.type
_entity_poly.pdbx_seq_one_letter_code
_entity_poly.pdbx_strand_id
1 'polypeptide(L)'
;MSTNSTTTWSSSGYVDTMGATEGSLYIHPNGMAGDQFTIYRRKDVSDAEMLAVADRVLSAVQRWRDRIAEHTEQNRTTADELAAARAEIARLKGEEVQV
;
A
#
# COMPACT_ATOMS: atom_id res chain seq x y z
N MET A 1 -14.25 -17.56 -17.82
CA MET A 1 -14.40 -17.43 -16.35
C MET A 1 -13.14 -16.73 -15.86
N SER A 2 -13.24 -15.61 -15.12
CA SER A 2 -12.07 -14.93 -14.56
C SER A 2 -11.74 -15.55 -13.20
N THR A 3 -10.47 -15.85 -12.95
CA THR A 3 -10.01 -16.32 -11.64
C THR A 3 -9.37 -15.14 -10.92
N ASN A 4 -9.86 -14.83 -9.72
CA ASN A 4 -9.24 -13.83 -8.86
C ASN A 4 -8.44 -14.57 -7.78
N SER A 5 -7.14 -14.28 -7.70
CA SER A 5 -6.29 -14.70 -6.59
C SER A 5 -5.94 -13.47 -5.76
N THR A 6 -6.14 -13.56 -4.45
CA THR A 6 -5.82 -12.49 -3.50
C THR A 6 -4.71 -12.94 -2.56
N THR A 7 -3.87 -12.00 -2.13
CA THR A 7 -2.84 -12.23 -1.13
C THR A 7 -2.71 -10.99 -0.25
N THR A 8 -2.24 -11.19 0.98
CA THR A 8 -2.01 -10.12 1.96
C THR A 8 -0.52 -9.87 2.10
N TRP A 9 -0.14 -8.60 2.23
CA TRP A 9 1.23 -8.22 2.54
C TRP A 9 1.52 -8.38 4.03
N SER A 10 2.70 -8.90 4.35
CA SER A 10 3.28 -8.84 5.69
C SER A 10 4.17 -7.60 5.84
N SER A 11 4.76 -7.43 7.02
CA SER A 11 5.75 -6.38 7.29
C SER A 11 7.09 -6.56 6.56
N SER A 12 7.31 -7.67 5.86
CA SER A 12 8.59 -8.05 5.24
C SER A 12 8.55 -8.26 3.73
N GLY A 13 7.47 -7.83 3.07
CA GLY A 13 7.31 -8.04 1.63
C GLY A 13 8.34 -7.28 0.79
N TYR A 14 8.72 -7.85 -0.36
CA TYR A 14 9.69 -7.25 -1.28
C TYR A 14 9.43 -7.64 -2.73
N VAL A 15 10.11 -6.95 -3.66
CA VAL A 15 9.99 -7.12 -5.10
C VAL A 15 11.39 -7.26 -5.69
N ASP A 16 11.60 -8.22 -6.59
CA ASP A 16 12.87 -8.39 -7.28
C ASP A 16 12.71 -8.82 -8.74
N THR A 17 13.83 -8.85 -9.44
CA THR A 17 13.96 -9.35 -10.82
C THR A 17 15.04 -10.44 -10.91
N MET A 18 15.47 -11.02 -9.78
CA MET A 18 16.55 -12.01 -9.74
C MET A 18 16.01 -13.38 -10.16
N GLY A 19 16.68 -14.03 -11.11
CA GLY A 19 16.24 -15.31 -11.67
C GLY A 19 15.18 -15.21 -12.77
N ALA A 20 14.65 -14.01 -13.03
CA ALA A 20 13.77 -13.74 -14.16
C ALA A 20 14.60 -13.75 -15.45
N THR A 21 14.30 -14.66 -16.35
CA THR A 21 14.64 -14.43 -17.75
C THR A 21 13.77 -13.27 -18.27
N GLU A 22 14.42 -12.34 -18.98
CA GLU A 22 13.76 -11.38 -19.88
C GLU A 22 12.72 -10.43 -19.23
N GLY A 23 13.08 -9.70 -18.16
CA GLY A 23 12.24 -8.58 -17.69
C GLY A 23 10.95 -8.99 -16.96
N SER A 24 10.95 -10.18 -16.36
CA SER A 24 9.88 -10.62 -15.45
C SER A 24 10.06 -10.02 -14.04
N LEU A 25 8.97 -9.85 -13.31
CA LEU A 25 8.92 -9.26 -11.97
C LEU A 25 8.42 -10.29 -10.96
N TYR A 26 9.13 -10.47 -9.84
CA TYR A 26 8.69 -11.29 -8.71
C TYR A 26 8.23 -10.40 -7.56
N ILE A 27 7.08 -10.72 -6.99
CA ILE A 27 6.51 -10.05 -5.83
C ILE A 27 6.36 -11.09 -4.73
N HIS A 28 6.94 -10.81 -3.57
CA HIS A 28 6.95 -11.68 -2.40
C HIS A 28 6.24 -10.97 -1.24
N PRO A 29 4.90 -11.13 -1.10
CA PRO A 29 4.13 -10.40 -0.09
C PRO A 29 4.51 -10.75 1.36
N ASN A 30 5.05 -11.95 1.59
CA ASN A 30 5.38 -12.48 2.92
C ASN A 30 6.89 -12.68 3.17
N GLY A 31 7.76 -12.10 2.32
CA GLY A 31 9.20 -12.35 2.33
C GLY A 31 9.62 -13.57 1.49
N MET A 32 10.93 -13.86 1.41
CA MET A 32 11.48 -14.80 0.41
C MET A 32 11.00 -16.25 0.57
N ALA A 33 10.60 -16.65 1.78
CA ALA A 33 10.19 -18.01 2.10
C ALA A 33 8.68 -18.27 1.90
N GLY A 34 7.91 -17.26 1.46
CA GLY A 34 6.46 -17.34 1.29
C GLY A 34 6.00 -17.46 -0.16
N ASP A 35 4.68 -17.39 -0.34
CA ASP A 35 4.06 -17.35 -1.68
C ASP A 35 4.61 -16.20 -2.51
N GLN A 36 4.82 -16.46 -3.80
CA GLN A 36 5.24 -15.46 -4.77
C GLN A 36 4.21 -15.29 -5.87
N PHE A 37 4.06 -14.06 -6.33
CA PHE A 37 3.35 -13.73 -7.56
C PHE A 37 4.37 -13.27 -8.61
N THR A 38 4.30 -13.85 -9.80
CA THR A 38 5.24 -13.54 -10.89
C THR A 38 4.51 -12.91 -12.07
N ILE A 39 5.02 -11.78 -12.53
CA ILE A 39 4.62 -11.18 -13.80
C ILE A 39 5.66 -11.59 -14.85
N TYR A 40 5.30 -12.54 -15.70
CA TYR A 40 6.16 -12.96 -16.79
C TYR A 40 6.04 -12.00 -17.98
N ARG A 41 7.18 -11.68 -18.58
CA ARG A 41 7.18 -11.10 -19.92
C ARG A 41 6.71 -12.14 -20.93
N ARG A 42 5.73 -11.78 -21.76
CA ARG A 42 5.36 -12.58 -22.92
C ARG A 42 6.34 -12.34 -24.07
N LYS A 43 6.69 -13.41 -24.80
CA LYS A 43 7.65 -13.36 -25.91
C LYS A 43 7.18 -12.56 -27.13
N ASP A 44 5.87 -12.37 -27.27
CA ASP A 44 5.25 -11.65 -28.39
C ASP A 44 5.02 -10.15 -28.11
N VAL A 45 5.52 -9.64 -26.99
CA VAL A 45 5.45 -8.21 -26.64
C VAL A 45 6.82 -7.57 -26.86
N SER A 46 6.85 -6.47 -27.62
CA SER A 46 8.08 -5.73 -27.89
C SER A 46 8.66 -5.09 -26.62
N ASP A 47 9.95 -4.74 -26.65
CA ASP A 47 10.61 -4.06 -25.52
C ASP A 47 9.90 -2.75 -25.17
N ALA A 48 9.54 -1.95 -26.18
CA ALA A 48 8.88 -0.67 -25.99
C ALA A 48 7.50 -0.81 -25.34
N GLU A 49 6.72 -1.83 -25.72
CA GLU A 49 5.43 -2.12 -25.11
C GLU A 49 5.59 -2.58 -23.65
N MET A 50 6.57 -3.43 -23.35
CA MET A 50 6.85 -3.88 -21.99
C MET A 50 7.31 -2.74 -21.08
N LEU A 51 8.15 -1.82 -21.59
CA LEU A 51 8.54 -0.61 -20.86
C LEU A 51 7.33 0.26 -20.53
N ALA A 52 6.45 0.50 -21.51
CA ALA A 52 5.23 1.25 -21.28
C ALA A 52 4.27 0.55 -20.29
N VAL A 53 4.27 -0.78 -20.21
CA VAL A 53 3.54 -1.52 -19.17
C VAL A 53 4.17 -1.30 -17.79
N ALA A 54 5.50 -1.42 -17.69
CA ALA A 54 6.22 -1.19 -16.44
C ALA A 54 5.98 0.21 -15.87
N ASP A 55 6.01 1.25 -16.71
CA ASP A 55 5.77 2.64 -16.30
C ASP A 55 4.35 2.85 -15.75
N ARG A 56 3.35 2.21 -16.37
CA ARG A 56 1.96 2.26 -15.89
C ARG A 56 1.81 1.56 -14.54
N VAL A 57 2.47 0.40 -14.36
CA VAL A 57 2.49 -0.32 -13.09
C VAL A 57 3.15 0.54 -12.00
N LEU A 58 4.33 1.11 -12.28
CA LEU A 58 5.04 2.00 -11.34
C LEU A 58 4.15 3.18 -10.94
N SER A 59 3.50 3.84 -11.91
CA SER A 59 2.58 4.94 -11.65
C SER A 59 1.39 4.52 -10.77
N ALA A 60 0.88 3.30 -10.94
CA ALA A 60 -0.21 2.77 -10.12
C ALA A 60 0.24 2.46 -8.69
N VAL A 61 1.42 1.84 -8.52
CA VAL A 61 2.03 1.59 -7.20
C VAL A 61 2.29 2.90 -6.48
N GLN A 62 2.77 3.92 -7.18
CA GLN A 62 3.01 5.26 -6.67
C GLN A 62 1.71 5.88 -6.12
N ARG A 63 0.61 5.85 -6.89
CA ARG A 63 -0.70 6.32 -6.41
C ARG A 63 -1.22 5.52 -5.21
N TRP A 64 -0.98 4.21 -5.18
CA TRP A 64 -1.38 3.37 -4.04
C TRP A 64 -0.63 3.77 -2.77
N ARG A 65 0.71 3.98 -2.85
CA ARG A 65 1.52 4.50 -1.74
C ARG A 65 1.00 5.84 -1.24
N ASP A 66 0.72 6.77 -2.15
CA ASP A 66 0.28 8.11 -1.78
C ASP A 66 -1.07 8.08 -1.05
N ARG A 67 -1.99 7.17 -1.43
CA ARG A 67 -3.24 6.95 -0.69
C ARG A 67 -3.03 6.38 0.72
N ILE A 68 -2.05 5.50 0.92
CA ILE A 68 -1.70 5.00 2.25
C ILE A 68 -1.17 6.14 3.13
N ALA A 69 -0.33 7.00 2.55
CA ALA A 69 0.21 8.16 3.25
C ALA A 69 -0.91 9.16 3.62
N GLU A 70 -1.80 9.46 2.68
CA GLU A 70 -2.98 10.31 2.92
C GLU A 70 -3.86 9.74 4.04
N HIS A 71 -4.16 8.43 3.99
CA HIS A 71 -4.96 7.78 5.02
C HIS A 71 -4.29 7.83 6.40
N THR A 72 -2.97 7.68 6.45
CA THR A 72 -2.19 7.78 7.69
C THR A 72 -2.30 9.18 8.29
N GLU A 73 -2.21 10.22 7.46
CA GLU A 73 -2.31 11.61 7.89
C GLU A 73 -3.73 12.00 8.33
N GLN A 74 -4.76 11.51 7.61
CA GLN A 74 -6.16 11.67 8.01
C GLN A 74 -6.44 11.03 9.38
N ASN A 75 -5.91 9.84 9.62
CA ASN A 75 -6.06 9.15 10.91
C ASN A 75 -5.36 9.89 12.05
N ARG A 76 -4.18 10.47 11.79
CA ARG A 76 -3.46 11.31 12.76
C ARG A 76 -4.28 12.56 13.13
N THR A 77 -4.79 13.27 12.12
CA THR A 77 -5.64 14.46 12.33
C THR A 77 -6.90 14.12 13.13
N THR A 78 -7.57 13.02 12.78
CA THR A 78 -8.77 12.56 13.50
C THR A 78 -8.47 12.23 14.97
N ALA A 79 -7.31 11.64 15.25
CA ALA A 79 -6.88 11.34 16.62
C ALA A 79 -6.61 12.63 17.43
N ASP A 80 -5.98 13.62 16.81
CA ASP A 80 -5.71 14.93 17.42
C ASP A 80 -7.02 15.69 17.71
N GLU A 81 -7.96 15.70 16.77
CA GLU A 81 -9.29 16.29 16.96
C GLU A 81 -10.08 15.59 18.07
N LEU A 82 -10.02 14.26 18.15
CA LEU A 82 -10.66 13.50 19.22
C LEU A 82 -10.03 13.81 20.58
N ALA A 83 -8.71 13.99 20.65
CA ALA A 83 -8.02 14.36 21.87
C ALA A 83 -8.42 15.78 22.33
N ALA A 84 -8.50 16.74 21.40
CA ALA A 84 -8.96 18.10 21.68
C ALA A 84 -10.42 18.13 22.16
N ALA A 85 -11.32 17.38 21.50
CA ALA A 85 -12.71 17.27 21.91
C ALA A 85 -12.86 16.65 23.31
N ARG A 86 -12.06 15.63 23.64
CA ARG A 86 -12.04 15.03 24.99
C ARG A 86 -11.54 16.01 26.06
N ALA A 87 -10.52 16.81 25.75
CA ALA A 87 -10.00 17.83 26.66
C ALA A 87 -11.04 18.93 26.93
N GLU A 88 -11.77 19.36 25.90
CA GLU A 88 -12.80 20.39 26.04
C GLU A 88 -14.01 19.88 26.85
N ILE A 89 -14.45 18.64 26.64
CA ILE A 89 -15.49 18.01 27.47
C ILE A 89 -15.05 17.95 28.94
N ALA A 90 -13.78 17.62 29.21
CA ALA A 90 -13.27 17.58 30.57
C ALA A 90 -13.24 18.96 31.23
N ARG A 91 -12.89 20.02 30.47
CA ARG A 91 -12.94 21.41 30.93
C ARG A 91 -14.36 21.84 31.28
N LEU A 92 -15.31 21.65 30.37
CA LEU A 92 -16.72 22.01 30.56
C LEU A 92 -17.34 21.29 31.77
N LYS A 93 -17.06 20.00 31.93
CA LYS A 93 -17.51 19.23 33.11
C LYS A 93 -16.87 19.69 34.41
N GLY A 94 -15.62 20.14 34.37
CA GLY A 94 -14.93 20.71 35.54
C GLY A 94 -15.53 22.04 35.98
N GLU A 95 -15.97 22.86 35.02
CA GLU A 95 -16.62 24.15 35.26
C GLU A 95 -18.07 24.00 35.78
N GLU A 96 -18.83 23.02 35.29
CA GLU A 96 -20.20 22.73 35.78
C GLU A 96 -20.25 22.27 37.25
N VAL A 97 -19.17 21.69 37.80
CA VAL A 97 -19.12 21.17 39.17
C VAL A 97 -18.75 22.26 40.20
N GLN A 98 -18.29 23.42 39.76
CA GLN A 98 -17.87 24.53 40.63
C GLN A 98 -18.94 25.62 40.84
N VAL A 99 -20.17 25.42 40.35
CA VAL A 99 -21.31 26.33 40.51
C VAL A 99 -22.31 25.82 41.54
#